data_AF-A0A6G2K1N4-F1
#
_entry.id   AF-A0A6G2K1N4-F1
#
_cell.length_a   1.000
_cell.length_b   1.000
_cell.length_c   1.000
_cell.angle_alpha   90.00
_cell.angle_beta   90.00
_cell.angle_gamma   90.00
#
_symmetry.space_group_name_H-M   'P 1'
#
loop_
_entity.id
_entity.type
_entity.pdbx_description
1 polymer ?
#
loop_
_entity_poly.entity_id
_entity_poly.type
_entity_poly.pdbx_seq_one_letter_code
_entity_poly.pdbx_strand_id
1 'polypeptide(L)'
;MEVRLPLRTGTTYEVRGEITDVKRKQGGAIGTFDLLTFRLEVLSPGGAVAGACTNSFIFPRQAVSGDHARSVVPPEPSATGTDPPSGRGDHPAASTAAVPTAAVPTAAVPTALARRRVAVGDELPERIIESVSAEKMKTMAALLGDPNSIHWDTDALRRLGLGERPVNQGPNNMGYVVDMLADWAGGPEGFRCLKVRFAGNVFAGDRLVAGGRVTATRPCPEGQLVDCEVWLTRDGAETVLTGAATVSLAS
;
A
#
# COMPACT_ATOMS: atom_id res chain seq x y z
N MET A 1 4.11 7.54 3.12
CA MET A 1 5.17 6.54 2.90
C MET A 1 6.41 7.25 2.40
N GLU A 2 7.57 6.89 2.94
CA GLU A 2 8.90 7.40 2.62
C GLU A 2 9.82 6.22 2.32
N VAL A 3 10.62 6.32 1.27
CA VAL A 3 11.68 5.37 0.92
C VAL A 3 13.01 6.11 0.97
N ARG A 4 13.91 5.64 1.84
CA ARG A 4 15.23 6.23 2.08
C ARG A 4 16.34 5.39 1.49
N LEU A 5 16.19 4.06 1.57
CA LEU A 5 17.06 3.08 0.96
C LEU A 5 16.20 2.11 0.17
N PRO A 6 16.68 1.62 -0.98
CA PRO A 6 15.91 0.70 -1.78
C PRO A 6 15.84 -0.68 -1.08
N LEU A 7 14.66 -1.30 -1.15
CA LEU A 7 14.46 -2.65 -0.62
C LEU A 7 15.01 -3.68 -1.63
N ARG A 8 15.55 -4.79 -1.11
CA ARG A 8 16.20 -5.83 -1.89
C ARG A 8 15.55 -7.18 -1.60
N THR A 9 15.25 -7.91 -2.66
CA THR A 9 14.72 -9.27 -2.56
C THR A 9 15.72 -10.19 -1.86
N GLY A 10 15.22 -11.14 -1.05
CA GLY A 10 16.08 -12.06 -0.29
C GLY A 10 16.79 -11.42 0.92
N THR A 11 16.53 -10.14 1.22
CA THR A 11 17.05 -9.47 2.41
C THR A 11 15.99 -9.51 3.52
N THR A 12 16.41 -9.88 4.73
CA THR A 12 15.57 -9.77 5.93
C THR A 12 15.65 -8.37 6.50
N TYR A 13 14.49 -7.75 6.78
CA TYR A 13 14.39 -6.44 7.40
C TYR A 13 13.72 -6.55 8.76
N GLU A 14 14.13 -5.72 9.71
CA GLU A 14 13.39 -5.53 10.95
C GLU A 14 12.28 -4.50 10.71
N VAL A 15 11.10 -4.71 11.28
CA VAL A 15 9.99 -3.74 11.20
C VAL A 15 9.62 -3.31 12.61
N ARG A 16 9.58 -2.00 12.85
CA ARG A 16 9.13 -1.40 14.10
C ARG A 16 7.84 -0.65 13.87
N GLY A 17 6.97 -0.66 14.88
CA GLY A 17 5.71 0.06 14.87
C GLY A 17 5.49 0.83 16.15
N GLU A 18 4.98 2.04 16.05
CA GLU A 18 4.63 2.89 17.19
C GLU A 18 3.29 3.61 16.97
N ILE A 19 2.46 3.67 18.02
CA ILE A 19 1.33 4.59 18.05
C ILE A 19 1.89 5.96 18.39
N THR A 20 1.75 6.91 17.46
CA THR A 20 2.31 8.27 17.60
C THR A 20 1.29 9.28 18.10
N ASP A 21 0.00 9.03 17.89
CA ASP A 21 -1.08 9.95 18.25
C ASP A 21 -2.41 9.20 18.34
N VAL A 22 -3.27 9.62 19.27
CA VAL A 22 -4.67 9.18 19.35
C VAL A 22 -5.54 10.40 19.65
N LYS A 23 -6.42 10.75 18.71
CA LYS A 23 -7.28 11.94 18.82
C LYS A 23 -8.75 11.57 18.68
N ARG A 24 -9.55 11.94 19.67
CA ARG A 24 -11.00 11.90 19.55
C ARG A 24 -11.51 12.99 18.63
N LYS A 25 -12.42 12.64 17.71
CA LYS A 25 -13.03 13.56 16.75
C LYS A 25 -14.52 13.31 16.62
N GLN A 26 -15.22 14.33 16.14
CA GLN A 26 -16.61 14.24 15.70
C GLN A 26 -16.66 14.28 14.17
N GLY A 27 -17.39 13.36 13.56
CA GLY A 27 -17.67 13.36 12.13
C GLY A 27 -19.17 13.36 11.87
N GLY A 28 -19.60 14.01 10.77
CA GLY A 28 -21.01 14.15 10.44
C GLY A 28 -21.72 12.80 10.29
N ALA A 29 -21.18 11.91 9.45
CA ALA A 29 -21.80 10.60 9.18
C ALA A 29 -21.43 9.51 10.18
N ILE A 30 -20.21 9.55 10.73
CA ILE A 30 -19.64 8.47 11.56
C ILE A 30 -19.81 8.72 13.07
N GLY A 31 -20.33 9.88 13.47
CA GLY A 31 -20.47 10.26 14.87
C GLY A 31 -19.13 10.47 15.56
N THR A 32 -19.04 10.08 16.84
CA THR A 32 -17.79 10.15 17.61
C THR A 32 -16.87 9.01 17.21
N PHE A 33 -15.60 9.32 16.95
CA PHE A 33 -14.59 8.31 16.62
C PHE A 33 -13.23 8.69 17.19
N ASP A 34 -12.37 7.70 17.40
CA ASP A 34 -10.97 7.91 17.73
C ASP A 34 -10.13 7.73 16.46
N LEU A 35 -9.30 8.72 16.15
CA LEU A 35 -8.32 8.69 15.05
C LEU A 35 -6.97 8.30 15.64
N LEU A 36 -6.50 7.10 15.31
CA LEU A 36 -5.20 6.59 15.75
C LEU A 36 -4.18 6.77 14.62
N THR A 37 -3.04 7.38 14.93
CA THR A 37 -1.93 7.52 14.00
C THR A 37 -0.83 6.53 14.38
N PHE A 38 -0.48 5.66 13.44
CA PHE A 38 0.51 4.60 13.63
C PHE A 38 1.66 4.79 12.65
N ARG A 39 2.89 4.78 13.14
CA ARG A 39 4.11 4.86 12.33
C ARG A 39 4.77 3.48 12.29
N LEU A 40 5.17 3.08 11.09
CA LEU A 40 5.97 1.90 10.81
C LEU A 40 7.32 2.33 10.24
N GLU A 41 8.38 1.68 10.68
CA GLU A 41 9.73 1.84 10.11
C GLU A 41 10.28 0.48 9.72
N VAL A 42 10.86 0.41 8.53
CA VAL A 42 11.58 -0.77 8.01
C VAL A 42 13.06 -0.48 8.14
N LEU A 43 13.78 -1.30 8.91
CA LEU A 43 15.20 -1.16 9.18
C LEU A 43 15.99 -2.20 8.39
N SER A 44 17.07 -1.75 7.75
CA SER A 44 18.03 -2.63 7.07
C SER A 44 18.77 -3.52 8.08
N PRO A 45 19.47 -4.58 7.63
CA PRO A 45 20.31 -5.40 8.50
C PRO A 45 21.36 -4.60 9.29
N GLY A 46 21.78 -3.45 8.78
CA GLY A 46 22.70 -2.53 9.45
C GLY A 46 22.03 -1.56 10.43
N GLY A 47 20.72 -1.69 10.68
CA GLY A 47 19.95 -0.85 11.59
C GLY A 47 19.55 0.51 11.03
N ALA A 48 19.85 0.82 9.76
CA ALA A 48 19.45 2.06 9.13
C ALA A 48 17.99 1.99 8.66
N VAL A 49 17.21 3.06 8.84
CA VAL A 49 15.83 3.14 8.35
C VAL A 49 15.82 3.16 6.83
N ALA A 50 15.36 2.06 6.21
CA ALA A 50 15.21 1.91 4.77
C ALA A 50 13.92 2.57 4.26
N GLY A 51 12.85 2.55 5.05
CA GLY A 51 11.60 3.22 4.71
C GLY A 51 10.72 3.42 5.93
N ALA A 52 9.74 4.31 5.81
CA ALA A 52 8.76 4.56 6.86
C ALA A 52 7.37 4.80 6.28
N CYS A 53 6.34 4.42 7.03
CA CYS A 53 4.97 4.75 6.69
C CYS A 53 4.22 5.25 7.91
N THR A 54 3.34 6.23 7.72
CA THR A 54 2.43 6.70 8.76
C THR A 54 1.01 6.51 8.25
N ASN A 55 0.26 5.69 8.98
CA ASN A 55 -1.12 5.33 8.68
C ASN A 55 -2.03 5.96 9.73
N SER A 56 -3.25 6.33 9.33
CA SER A 56 -4.29 6.77 10.25
C SER A 56 -5.48 5.83 10.17
N PHE A 57 -5.87 5.29 11.32
CA PHE A 57 -7.01 4.38 11.46
C PHE A 57 -8.14 5.11 12.18
N ILE A 58 -9.36 4.94 11.65
CA ILE A 58 -10.57 5.48 12.24
C ILE A 58 -11.25 4.35 13.02
N PHE A 59 -11.43 4.55 14.32
CA PHE A 59 -12.16 3.64 15.19
C PHE A 59 -13.48 4.31 15.61
N PRO A 60 -14.61 3.97 14.95
CA PRO A 60 -15.91 4.48 15.33
C PRO A 60 -16.23 4.08 16.77
N ARG A 61 -16.74 5.02 17.57
CA ARG A 61 -17.30 4.68 18.87
C ARG A 61 -18.79 4.46 18.65
N GLN A 62 -19.24 3.20 18.68
CA GLN A 62 -20.67 2.97 18.77
C GLN A 62 -21.19 3.63 20.05
N ALA A 63 -22.35 4.30 19.97
CA ALA A 63 -23.10 4.62 21.17
C ALA A 63 -23.42 3.29 21.85
N VAL A 64 -23.00 3.10 23.09
CA VAL A 64 -23.36 1.91 23.86
C VAL A 64 -24.84 2.04 24.19
N SER A 65 -25.70 1.52 23.32
CA SER A 65 -27.10 1.20 23.59
C SER A 65 -27.20 -0.33 23.68
N GLY A 66 -27.86 -0.82 24.73
CA GLY A 66 -27.76 -2.19 25.24
C GLY A 66 -27.95 -3.35 24.26
N ASP A 67 -27.35 -4.46 24.65
CA ASP A 67 -27.27 -5.79 24.03
C ASP A 67 -26.62 -5.88 22.64
N HIS A 68 -25.68 -6.85 22.53
CA HIS A 68 -24.82 -7.21 21.38
C HIS A 68 -23.42 -6.57 21.32
N ALA A 69 -22.66 -6.67 22.41
CA ALA A 69 -21.20 -6.76 22.31
C ALA A 69 -20.81 -8.18 21.83
N ARG A 70 -20.84 -8.40 20.52
CA ARG A 70 -20.03 -9.46 19.88
C ARG A 70 -19.28 -8.84 18.71
N SER A 71 -18.14 -8.23 19.04
CA SER A 71 -17.03 -8.15 18.11
C SER A 71 -16.66 -9.58 17.73
N VAL A 72 -17.04 -10.02 16.54
CA VAL A 72 -16.57 -11.31 15.99
C VAL A 72 -15.20 -11.06 15.37
N VAL A 73 -14.20 -10.92 16.24
CA VAL A 73 -12.84 -11.36 15.91
C VAL A 73 -12.87 -12.87 16.19
N PRO A 74 -12.66 -13.76 15.20
CA PRO A 74 -12.50 -15.17 15.52
C PRO A 74 -11.28 -15.33 16.44
N PRO A 75 -11.35 -16.18 17.48
CA PRO A 75 -10.19 -16.40 18.34
C PRO A 75 -9.03 -16.96 17.51
N GLU A 76 -7.85 -16.38 17.69
CA GLU A 76 -6.62 -17.04 17.26
C GLU A 76 -6.53 -18.43 17.90
N PRO A 77 -6.01 -19.45 17.19
CA PRO A 77 -5.77 -20.74 17.82
C PRO A 77 -4.78 -20.56 18.97
N SER A 78 -5.25 -20.83 20.18
CA SER A 78 -4.45 -20.82 21.40
C SER A 78 -3.36 -21.90 21.30
N ALA A 79 -2.11 -21.49 21.18
CA ALA A 79 -0.97 -22.36 21.48
C ALA A 79 -0.85 -22.52 23.01
N THR A 80 -1.65 -23.40 23.60
CA THR A 80 -1.35 -23.95 24.93
C THR A 80 -0.41 -25.13 24.74
N GLY A 81 0.84 -24.97 25.16
CA GLY A 81 1.82 -26.05 25.16
C GLY A 81 3.20 -25.56 25.60
N THR A 82 3.43 -25.62 26.91
CA THR A 82 4.70 -25.91 27.62
C THR A 82 6.02 -25.75 26.85
N ASP A 83 6.96 -25.03 27.47
CA ASP A 83 8.39 -24.95 27.10
C ASP A 83 8.93 -26.27 26.50
N PRO A 84 9.66 -26.22 25.38
CA PRO A 84 10.31 -27.41 24.87
C PRO A 84 11.51 -27.79 25.75
N PRO A 85 11.71 -29.09 26.06
CA PRO A 85 12.92 -29.56 26.70
C PRO A 85 14.11 -29.47 25.73
N SER A 86 15.28 -29.16 26.30
CA SER A 86 16.57 -29.30 25.65
C SER A 86 16.82 -30.76 25.26
N GLY A 87 16.62 -31.08 23.98
CA GLY A 87 16.88 -32.41 23.45
C GLY A 87 17.34 -32.34 21.99
N ARG A 88 18.60 -32.68 21.75
CA ARG A 88 19.10 -33.00 20.41
C ARG A 88 18.41 -34.30 19.97
N GLY A 89 17.65 -34.25 18.88
CA GLY A 89 17.04 -35.41 18.24
C GLY A 89 17.10 -35.23 16.74
N ASP A 90 17.84 -36.10 16.07
CA ASP A 90 17.99 -36.16 14.62
C ASP A 90 16.65 -36.53 13.94
N HIS A 91 16.23 -35.71 12.98
CA HIS A 91 15.19 -36.06 12.01
C HIS A 91 15.67 -35.77 10.58
N PRO A 92 15.23 -36.59 9.60
CA PRO A 92 15.92 -36.78 8.33
C PRO A 92 15.73 -35.61 7.36
N ALA A 93 16.76 -35.35 6.56
CA ALA A 93 16.81 -34.30 5.56
C ALA A 93 15.65 -34.44 4.53
N ALA A 94 14.76 -33.45 4.51
CA ALA A 94 13.76 -33.32 3.46
C ALA A 94 14.43 -32.88 2.16
N SER A 95 14.18 -33.65 1.11
CA SER A 95 14.70 -33.52 -0.25
C SER A 95 14.44 -32.13 -0.85
N THR A 96 15.51 -31.48 -1.30
CA THR A 96 15.50 -30.24 -2.08
C THR A 96 15.18 -30.53 -3.54
N ALA A 97 13.90 -30.62 -3.88
CA ALA A 97 13.47 -30.51 -5.28
C ALA A 97 13.37 -29.01 -5.64
N ALA A 98 14.34 -28.53 -6.42
CA ALA A 98 14.36 -27.17 -6.94
C ALA A 98 13.14 -26.94 -7.86
N VAL A 99 12.30 -25.96 -7.51
CA VAL A 99 11.30 -25.43 -8.44
C VAL A 99 12.05 -24.62 -9.50
N PRO A 100 11.90 -24.92 -10.80
CA PRO A 100 12.59 -24.15 -11.84
C PRO A 100 12.02 -22.73 -11.88
N THR A 101 12.88 -21.75 -11.55
CA THR A 101 12.61 -20.33 -11.76
C THR A 101 12.57 -20.06 -13.25
N ALA A 102 11.37 -20.00 -13.83
CA ALA A 102 11.20 -19.46 -15.17
C ALA A 102 11.57 -17.97 -15.12
N ALA A 103 12.65 -17.60 -15.81
CA ALA A 103 13.02 -16.20 -16.00
C ALA A 103 11.86 -15.48 -16.68
N VAL A 104 11.25 -14.53 -15.97
CA VAL A 104 10.34 -13.58 -16.60
C VAL A 104 11.17 -12.78 -17.60
N PRO A 105 10.84 -12.77 -18.91
CA PRO A 105 11.60 -12.02 -19.88
C PRO A 105 11.48 -10.53 -19.54
N THR A 106 12.59 -9.92 -19.14
CA THR A 106 12.72 -8.47 -19.02
C THR A 106 12.63 -7.90 -20.43
N ALA A 107 11.42 -7.54 -20.86
CA ALA A 107 11.27 -6.68 -22.02
C ALA A 107 11.98 -5.36 -21.67
N ALA A 108 13.02 -5.02 -22.43
CA ALA A 108 13.67 -3.73 -22.32
C ALA A 108 12.61 -2.66 -22.61
N VAL A 109 12.15 -1.98 -21.55
CA VAL A 109 11.34 -0.77 -21.69
C VAL A 109 12.19 0.23 -22.48
N PRO A 110 11.65 0.88 -23.53
CA PRO A 110 12.41 1.83 -24.31
C PRO A 110 13.04 2.88 -23.39
N THR A 111 14.36 2.86 -23.32
CA THR A 111 15.19 3.84 -22.61
C THR A 111 15.14 5.13 -23.40
N ALA A 112 14.03 5.85 -23.29
CA ALA A 112 13.78 7.06 -24.07
C ALA A 112 13.16 8.18 -23.23
N LEU A 113 13.52 8.29 -21.95
CA LEU A 113 13.66 9.62 -21.34
C LEU A 113 15.00 10.21 -21.77
N ALA A 114 15.14 10.42 -23.08
CA ALA A 114 16.16 11.29 -23.59
C ALA A 114 15.82 12.74 -23.16
N ARG A 115 16.44 13.18 -22.06
CA ARG A 115 16.84 14.58 -21.78
C ARG A 115 15.79 15.70 -21.90
N ARG A 116 14.49 15.44 -21.75
CA ARG A 116 13.55 16.54 -21.55
C ARG A 116 13.74 17.08 -20.14
N ARG A 117 14.19 18.33 -20.02
CA ARG A 117 14.27 19.03 -18.74
C ARG A 117 12.84 19.15 -18.21
N VAL A 118 12.55 18.48 -17.10
CA VAL A 118 11.24 18.51 -16.45
C VAL A 118 11.01 19.91 -15.88
N ALA A 119 9.84 20.48 -16.17
CA ALA A 119 9.45 21.81 -15.74
C ALA A 119 8.22 21.76 -14.82
N VAL A 120 8.11 22.76 -13.95
CA VAL A 120 6.89 22.96 -13.15
C VAL A 120 5.70 23.17 -14.08
N GLY A 121 4.61 22.48 -13.79
CA GLY A 121 3.38 22.47 -14.60
C GLY A 121 3.30 21.35 -15.63
N ASP A 122 4.39 20.60 -15.90
CA ASP A 122 4.34 19.43 -16.76
C ASP A 122 3.37 18.37 -16.20
N GLU A 123 2.52 17.82 -17.06
CA GLU A 123 1.68 16.66 -16.74
C GLU A 123 2.50 15.38 -16.78
N LEU A 124 2.25 14.50 -15.81
CA LEU A 124 2.79 13.15 -15.82
C LEU A 124 2.00 12.29 -16.82
N PRO A 125 2.64 11.31 -17.49
CA PRO A 125 1.93 10.33 -18.29
C PRO A 125 0.90 9.58 -17.43
N GLU A 126 -0.35 9.58 -17.87
CA GLU A 126 -1.41 8.89 -17.16
C GLU A 126 -1.22 7.37 -17.19
N ARG A 127 -1.58 6.71 -16.10
CA ARG A 127 -1.72 5.25 -16.05
C ARG A 127 -3.19 4.88 -15.97
N ILE A 128 -3.65 4.12 -16.95
CA ILE A 128 -5.02 3.63 -17.02
C ILE A 128 -5.08 2.20 -16.45
N ILE A 129 -6.02 1.99 -15.53
CA ILE A 129 -6.41 0.68 -15.01
C ILE A 129 -7.79 0.41 -15.59
N GLU A 130 -7.84 -0.37 -16.67
CA GLU A 130 -9.10 -0.60 -17.39
C GLU A 130 -10.18 -1.24 -16.52
N SER A 131 -9.78 -2.11 -15.59
CA SER A 131 -10.70 -2.72 -14.65
C SER A 131 -9.97 -3.21 -13.41
N VAL A 132 -10.43 -2.78 -12.24
CA VAL A 132 -9.91 -3.24 -10.94
C VAL A 132 -10.30 -4.71 -10.73
N SER A 133 -9.28 -5.58 -10.65
CA SER A 133 -9.47 -7.04 -10.59
C SER A 133 -9.80 -7.55 -9.19
N ALA A 134 -10.96 -8.21 -9.04
CA ALA A 134 -11.34 -8.91 -7.81
C ALA A 134 -10.37 -10.03 -7.43
N GLU A 135 -9.86 -10.77 -8.41
CA GLU A 135 -8.88 -11.82 -8.16
C GLU A 135 -7.58 -11.25 -7.57
N LYS A 136 -7.08 -10.12 -8.10
CA LYS A 136 -5.90 -9.45 -7.53
C LYS A 136 -6.16 -8.94 -6.12
N MET A 137 -7.37 -8.46 -5.80
CA MET A 137 -7.72 -8.05 -4.43
C MET A 137 -7.66 -9.22 -3.46
N LYS A 138 -8.17 -10.40 -3.87
CA LYS A 138 -8.08 -11.63 -3.08
C LYS A 138 -6.64 -12.09 -2.88
N THR A 139 -5.82 -12.07 -3.93
CA THR A 139 -4.38 -12.38 -3.82
C THR A 139 -3.68 -11.42 -2.85
N MET A 140 -3.95 -10.12 -2.95
CA MET A 140 -3.38 -9.12 -2.04
C MET A 140 -3.82 -9.34 -0.60
N ALA A 141 -5.08 -9.67 -0.34
CA ALA A 141 -5.55 -9.98 1.00
C ALA A 141 -4.80 -11.18 1.60
N ALA A 142 -4.61 -12.25 0.81
CA ALA A 142 -3.85 -13.42 1.24
C ALA A 142 -2.37 -13.11 1.52
N LEU A 143 -1.71 -12.32 0.66
CA LEU A 143 -0.30 -11.95 0.84
C LEU A 143 -0.08 -11.06 2.07
N LEU A 144 -1.03 -10.17 2.38
CA LEU A 144 -0.95 -9.26 3.52
C LEU A 144 -1.46 -9.88 4.82
N GLY A 145 -2.04 -11.09 4.78
CA GLY A 145 -2.76 -11.64 5.92
C GLY A 145 -3.92 -10.75 6.36
N ASP A 146 -4.56 -10.03 5.42
CA ASP A 146 -5.63 -9.08 5.70
C ASP A 146 -6.93 -9.83 6.07
N PRO A 147 -7.41 -9.74 7.33
CA PRO A 147 -8.59 -10.46 7.76
C PRO A 147 -9.90 -9.82 7.27
N ASN A 148 -9.84 -8.63 6.67
CA ASN A 148 -11.04 -7.89 6.28
C ASN A 148 -11.66 -8.48 5.01
N SER A 149 -12.79 -9.19 5.19
CA SER A 149 -13.42 -9.95 4.12
C SER A 149 -14.09 -9.10 3.03
N ILE A 150 -14.29 -7.78 3.26
CA ILE A 150 -14.92 -6.88 2.26
C ILE A 150 -14.12 -6.79 0.94
N HIS A 151 -12.86 -7.23 0.96
CA HIS A 151 -11.96 -7.21 -0.19
C HIS A 151 -12.09 -8.43 -1.11
N TRP A 152 -12.82 -9.49 -0.70
CA TRP A 152 -12.90 -10.73 -1.47
C TRP A 152 -14.17 -11.58 -1.26
N ASP A 153 -14.90 -11.40 -0.15
CA ASP A 153 -16.13 -12.15 0.15
C ASP A 153 -17.38 -11.29 -0.15
N THR A 154 -18.00 -11.56 -1.30
CA THR A 154 -19.24 -10.87 -1.69
C THR A 154 -20.43 -11.21 -0.80
N ASP A 155 -20.45 -12.38 -0.16
CA ASP A 155 -21.54 -12.73 0.77
C ASP A 155 -21.39 -11.96 2.09
N ALA A 156 -20.16 -11.75 2.57
CA ALA A 156 -19.91 -10.87 3.71
C ALA A 156 -20.37 -9.44 3.41
N LEU A 157 -20.04 -8.90 2.22
CA LEU A 157 -20.51 -7.58 1.80
C LEU A 157 -22.03 -7.47 1.83
N ARG A 158 -22.76 -8.46 1.28
CA ARG A 158 -24.23 -8.50 1.32
C ARG A 158 -24.76 -8.53 2.76
N ARG A 159 -24.20 -9.39 3.62
CA ARG A 159 -24.59 -9.47 5.05
C ARG A 159 -24.36 -8.14 5.78
N LEU A 160 -23.34 -7.38 5.39
CA LEU A 160 -23.00 -6.08 5.97
C LEU A 160 -23.73 -4.91 5.29
N GLY A 161 -24.51 -5.14 4.24
CA GLY A 161 -25.18 -4.08 3.48
C GLY A 161 -24.21 -3.16 2.71
N LEU A 162 -23.02 -3.64 2.36
CA LEU A 162 -21.94 -2.87 1.73
C LEU A 162 -21.92 -2.99 0.19
N GLY A 163 -22.97 -3.56 -0.40
CA GLY A 163 -23.11 -3.78 -1.84
C GLY A 163 -22.67 -5.18 -2.28
N GLU A 164 -22.42 -5.32 -3.59
CA GLU A 164 -22.16 -6.62 -4.23
C GLU A 164 -20.74 -6.78 -4.77
N ARG A 165 -19.98 -5.68 -4.84
CA ARG A 165 -18.63 -5.66 -5.42
C ARG A 165 -17.59 -5.52 -4.31
N PRO A 166 -16.53 -6.36 -4.32
CA PRO A 166 -15.39 -6.19 -3.42
C PRO A 166 -14.84 -4.75 -3.44
N VAL A 167 -14.51 -4.25 -2.25
CA VAL A 167 -13.87 -2.94 -2.08
C VAL A 167 -12.37 -3.11 -2.27
N ASN A 168 -11.74 -2.29 -3.10
CA ASN A 168 -10.29 -2.33 -3.30
C ASN A 168 -9.55 -1.83 -2.06
N GLN A 169 -8.53 -2.57 -1.62
CA GLN A 169 -7.70 -2.17 -0.49
C GLN A 169 -7.06 -0.80 -0.76
N GLY A 170 -7.05 0.08 0.25
CA GLY A 170 -6.40 1.40 0.16
C GLY A 170 -4.95 1.34 -0.36
N PRO A 171 -4.10 0.40 0.14
CA PRO A 171 -2.77 0.17 -0.41
C PRO A 171 -2.71 -0.14 -1.92
N ASN A 172 -3.71 -0.81 -2.49
CA ASN A 172 -3.74 -1.07 -3.94
C ASN A 172 -3.94 0.22 -4.73
N ASN A 173 -4.82 1.12 -4.26
CA ASN A 173 -5.03 2.43 -4.88
C ASN A 173 -3.74 3.27 -4.86
N MET A 174 -2.98 3.22 -3.76
CA MET A 174 -1.67 3.84 -3.67
C MET A 174 -0.68 3.18 -4.64
N GLY A 175 -0.72 1.85 -4.76
CA GLY A 175 0.10 1.08 -5.69
C GLY A 175 -0.05 1.54 -7.14
N TYR A 176 -1.26 1.81 -7.61
CA TYR A 176 -1.47 2.34 -8.97
C TYR A 176 -0.78 3.70 -9.22
N VAL A 177 -0.79 4.58 -8.22
CA VAL A 177 -0.09 5.87 -8.31
C VAL A 177 1.43 5.67 -8.26
N VAL A 178 1.92 4.77 -7.41
CA VAL A 178 3.36 4.43 -7.34
C VAL A 178 3.83 3.81 -8.64
N ASP A 179 3.06 2.91 -9.27
CA ASP A 179 3.38 2.33 -10.57
C ASP A 179 3.52 3.42 -11.65
N MET A 180 2.57 4.36 -11.71
CA MET A 180 2.64 5.50 -12.65
C MET A 180 3.91 6.32 -12.44
N LEU A 181 4.23 6.64 -11.18
CA LEU A 181 5.44 7.39 -10.82
C LEU A 181 6.71 6.62 -11.15
N ALA A 182 6.74 5.31 -10.92
CA ALA A 182 7.87 4.46 -11.23
C ALA A 182 8.08 4.32 -12.74
N ASP A 183 7.01 4.09 -13.51
CA ASP A 183 7.07 4.02 -14.98
C ASP A 183 7.59 5.34 -15.56
N TRP A 184 7.09 6.48 -15.05
CA TRP A 184 7.57 7.81 -15.46
C TRP A 184 9.03 8.07 -15.05
N ALA A 185 9.46 7.62 -13.87
CA ALA A 185 10.83 7.79 -13.41
C ALA A 185 11.83 6.82 -14.05
N GLY A 186 11.37 5.87 -14.88
CA GLY A 186 12.21 4.83 -15.47
C GLY A 186 12.53 3.66 -14.52
N GLY A 187 11.82 3.54 -13.40
CA GLY A 187 11.92 2.45 -12.46
C GLY A 187 11.53 2.84 -11.02
N PRO A 188 11.32 1.85 -10.13
CA PRO A 188 10.93 2.10 -8.74
C PRO A 188 12.02 2.74 -7.88
N GLU A 189 13.29 2.64 -8.31
CA GLU A 189 14.46 3.17 -7.59
C GLU A 189 14.44 4.71 -7.49
N GLY A 190 13.67 5.39 -8.35
CA GLY A 190 13.47 6.84 -8.29
C GLY A 190 12.44 7.28 -7.25
N PHE A 191 11.56 6.39 -6.77
CA PHE A 191 10.52 6.77 -5.84
C PHE A 191 11.10 7.17 -4.46
N ARG A 192 10.59 8.26 -3.85
CA ARG A 192 11.06 8.76 -2.55
C ARG A 192 9.94 8.91 -1.53
N CYS A 193 8.82 9.49 -1.92
CA CYS A 193 7.74 9.79 -0.97
C CYS A 193 6.37 9.78 -1.65
N LEU A 194 5.36 9.34 -0.91
CA LEU A 194 3.95 9.49 -1.26
C LEU A 194 3.14 9.77 0.00
N LYS A 195 2.37 10.84 -0.02
CA LYS A 195 1.39 11.20 1.00
C LYS A 195 0.03 11.36 0.33
N VAL A 196 -0.96 10.59 0.77
CA VAL A 196 -2.29 10.57 0.14
C VAL A 196 -3.41 10.80 1.14
N ARG A 197 -4.54 11.21 0.60
CA ARG A 197 -5.85 11.19 1.25
C ARG A 197 -6.81 10.42 0.35
N PHE A 198 -7.53 9.47 0.93
CA PHE A 198 -8.63 8.78 0.27
C PHE A 198 -9.88 9.68 0.30
N ALA A 199 -10.52 9.83 -0.86
CA ALA A 199 -11.71 10.65 -1.07
C ALA A 199 -12.96 9.81 -1.39
N GLY A 200 -12.77 8.57 -1.87
CA GLY A 200 -13.86 7.65 -2.15
C GLY A 200 -13.40 6.19 -2.14
N ASN A 201 -14.37 5.27 -2.06
CA ASN A 201 -14.12 3.85 -2.21
C ASN A 201 -13.90 3.52 -3.69
N VAL A 202 -13.05 2.54 -3.96
CA VAL A 202 -12.85 1.92 -5.28
C VAL A 202 -13.38 0.50 -5.20
N PHE A 203 -14.06 0.03 -6.24
CA PHE A 203 -14.66 -1.30 -6.27
C PHE A 203 -14.12 -2.16 -7.41
N ALA A 204 -14.31 -3.47 -7.30
CA ALA A 204 -14.09 -4.40 -8.41
C ALA A 204 -14.80 -3.91 -9.68
N GLY A 205 -14.10 -4.00 -10.81
CA GLY A 205 -14.64 -3.60 -12.10
C GLY A 205 -14.48 -2.11 -12.42
N ASP A 206 -14.22 -1.25 -11.44
CA ASP A 206 -14.03 0.19 -11.70
C ASP A 206 -12.86 0.42 -12.65
N ARG A 207 -13.02 1.35 -13.59
CA ARG A 207 -11.93 1.86 -14.41
C ARG A 207 -11.31 3.07 -13.72
N LEU A 208 -9.99 3.09 -13.61
CA LEU A 208 -9.27 4.16 -12.93
C LEU A 208 -8.22 4.82 -13.84
N VAL A 209 -7.95 6.08 -13.56
CA VAL A 209 -6.85 6.84 -14.17
C VAL A 209 -6.02 7.47 -13.07
N ALA A 210 -4.77 7.02 -12.93
CA ALA A 210 -3.78 7.70 -12.11
C ALA A 210 -3.13 8.81 -12.95
N GLY A 211 -3.00 9.99 -12.35
CA GLY A 211 -2.38 11.14 -12.98
C GLY A 211 -1.60 11.98 -11.96
N GLY A 212 -0.88 12.97 -12.47
CA GLY A 212 -0.14 13.90 -11.64
C GLY A 212 0.39 15.09 -12.44
N ARG A 213 0.83 16.11 -11.71
CA ARG A 213 1.46 17.32 -12.26
C ARG A 213 2.69 17.67 -11.44
N VAL A 214 3.75 18.11 -12.13
CA VAL A 214 4.96 18.61 -11.48
C VAL A 214 4.69 19.95 -10.80
N THR A 215 5.01 20.05 -9.51
CA THR A 215 4.82 21.27 -8.70
C THR A 215 6.13 21.94 -8.31
N ALA A 216 7.22 21.19 -8.17
CA ALA A 216 8.55 21.75 -7.93
C ALA A 216 9.65 20.84 -8.49
N THR A 217 10.81 21.44 -8.77
CA THR A 217 12.01 20.68 -9.12
C THR A 217 13.22 21.24 -8.38
N ARG A 218 14.12 20.35 -7.96
CA ARG A 218 15.32 20.71 -7.20
C ARG A 218 16.47 19.80 -7.60
N PRO A 219 17.70 20.32 -7.80
CA PRO A 219 18.86 19.49 -8.08
C PRO A 219 19.18 18.61 -6.87
N CYS A 220 19.71 17.41 -7.13
CA CYS A 220 20.30 16.53 -6.13
C CYS A 220 21.56 15.85 -6.69
N PRO A 221 22.40 15.23 -5.85
CA PRO A 221 23.61 14.55 -6.32
C PRO A 221 23.35 13.43 -7.36
N GLU A 222 22.17 12.81 -7.29
CA GLU A 222 21.75 11.69 -8.16
C GLU A 222 21.02 12.16 -9.44
N GLY A 223 20.77 13.46 -9.57
CA GLY A 223 20.05 14.07 -10.70
C GLY A 223 19.10 15.18 -10.26
N GLN A 224 17.80 14.96 -10.43
CA GLN A 224 16.77 15.94 -10.11
C GLN A 224 15.68 15.33 -9.23
N LEU A 225 15.41 15.96 -8.09
CA LEU A 225 14.22 15.68 -7.30
C LEU A 225 13.03 16.47 -7.88
N VAL A 226 11.92 15.78 -8.07
CA VAL A 226 10.69 16.34 -8.61
C VAL A 226 9.55 16.08 -7.64
N ASP A 227 8.93 17.16 -7.19
CA ASP A 227 7.72 17.12 -6.38
C ASP A 227 6.50 17.22 -7.28
N CYS A 228 5.51 16.38 -7.03
CA CYS A 228 4.30 16.26 -7.84
C CYS A 228 3.06 16.34 -6.96
N GLU A 229 2.00 16.99 -7.44
CA GLU A 229 0.65 16.64 -7.03
C GLU A 229 0.20 15.39 -7.81
N VAL A 230 -0.53 14.50 -7.16
CA VAL A 230 -0.99 13.23 -7.75
C VAL A 230 -2.45 12.95 -7.41
N TRP A 231 -3.12 12.24 -8.29
CA TRP A 231 -4.51 11.85 -8.12
C TRP A 231 -4.80 10.47 -8.71
N LEU A 232 -5.91 9.90 -8.26
CA LEU A 232 -6.55 8.74 -8.86
C LEU A 232 -8.02 9.08 -9.07
N THR A 233 -8.50 8.93 -10.29
CA THR A 233 -9.89 9.17 -10.66
C THR A 233 -10.57 7.90 -11.12
N ARG A 234 -11.86 7.75 -10.83
CA ARG A 234 -12.75 6.78 -11.47
C ARG A 234 -13.30 7.40 -12.75
N ASP A 235 -13.22 6.64 -13.84
CA ASP A 235 -13.70 7.03 -15.17
C ASP A 235 -13.17 8.39 -15.68
N GLY A 236 -12.02 8.85 -15.17
CA GLY A 236 -11.43 10.14 -15.51
C GLY A 236 -12.15 11.36 -14.92
N ALA A 237 -13.12 11.16 -14.02
CA ALA A 237 -13.98 12.23 -13.51
C ALA A 237 -14.01 12.31 -11.98
N GLU A 238 -14.36 11.21 -11.31
CA GLU A 238 -14.55 11.22 -9.86
C GLU A 238 -13.22 10.95 -9.14
N THR A 239 -12.70 11.93 -8.42
CA THR A 239 -11.46 11.77 -7.64
C THR A 239 -11.68 10.86 -6.42
N VAL A 240 -10.98 9.73 -6.38
CA VAL A 240 -11.04 8.75 -5.28
C VAL A 240 -9.81 8.82 -4.36
N LEU A 241 -8.71 9.40 -4.83
CA LEU A 241 -7.49 9.65 -4.05
C LEU A 241 -6.79 10.91 -4.57
N THR A 242 -6.29 11.73 -3.65
CA THR A 242 -5.37 12.83 -3.95
C THR A 242 -4.14 12.74 -3.08
N GLY A 243 -3.04 13.35 -3.52
CA GLY A 243 -1.82 13.33 -2.74
C GLY A 243 -0.71 14.21 -3.30
N ALA A 244 0.43 14.11 -2.63
CA ALA A 244 1.69 14.66 -3.08
C ALA A 244 2.74 13.54 -3.10
N ALA A 245 3.64 13.60 -4.07
CA ALA A 245 4.71 12.64 -4.23
C ALA A 245 6.04 13.34 -4.51
N THR A 246 7.13 12.67 -4.19
CA THR A 246 8.48 13.08 -4.58
C THR A 246 9.16 11.89 -5.26
N VAL A 247 9.75 12.14 -6.43
CA VAL A 247 10.58 11.19 -7.16
C VAL A 247 11.93 11.80 -7.51
N SER A 248 12.94 10.95 -7.69
CA SER A 248 14.25 11.28 -8.22
C SER A 248 14.32 10.80 -9.66
N LEU A 249 14.72 11.70 -10.56
CA LEU A 249 14.99 11.40 -11.96
C LEU A 249 16.50 11.42 -12.17
N ALA A 250 17.03 10.34 -12.74
CA ALA A 250 18.44 10.26 -13.12
C ALA A 250 18.77 11.29 -14.22
N SER A 251 20.01 11.77 -14.23
CA SER A 251 20.52 12.71 -15.25
C SER A 251 20.83 12.05 -16.59
#